data_AF-A0A3S0JM02-F1
#
_entry.id   AF-A0A3S0JM02-F1
#
_cell.length_a   1.000
_cell.length_b   1.000
_cell.length_c   1.000
_cell.angle_alpha   90.00
_cell.angle_beta   90.00
_cell.angle_gamma   90.00
#
_symmetry.space_group_name_H-M   'P 1'
#
loop_
_entity.id
_entity.type
_entity.pdbx_description
1 polymer ?
#
loop_
_entity_poly.entity_id
_entity_poly.type
_entity_poly.pdbx_seq_one_letter_code
_entity_poly.pdbx_strand_id
1 'polypeptide(L)'
;MRVESRRNTLDQLEAFACTELPAKCTLIGENAWQEIEVWALAGLNLPKEWNWQDVRGERDPKERYFQPIAASRRLLDEPGAGRRTLGQEAARRYGRIRQLCPEDVQVFEQRVLAWIGSRS
;
A
#
# COMPACT_ATOMS: atom_id res chain seq x y z
N MET A 1 16.42 -16.29 -22.14
CA MET A 1 15.03 -16.09 -21.67
C MET A 1 15.03 -14.81 -20.85
N ARG A 2 14.47 -13.70 -21.36
CA ARG A 2 14.40 -12.45 -20.58
C ARG A 2 13.30 -12.64 -19.54
N VAL A 3 13.65 -12.56 -18.25
CA VAL A 3 12.64 -12.48 -17.19
C VAL A 3 11.89 -11.18 -17.41
N GLU A 4 10.60 -11.27 -17.71
CA GLU A 4 9.74 -10.11 -17.85
C GLU A 4 9.69 -9.38 -16.49
N SER A 5 9.91 -8.06 -16.49
CA SER A 5 9.88 -7.31 -15.24
C SER A 5 8.44 -7.21 -14.73
N ARG A 6 8.22 -7.18 -13.40
CA ARG A 6 6.87 -6.98 -12.83
C ARG A 6 6.17 -5.74 -13.38
N ARG A 7 6.94 -4.68 -13.69
CA ARG A 7 6.42 -3.46 -14.32
C ARG A 7 5.90 -3.72 -15.73
N ASN A 8 6.59 -4.52 -16.55
CA ASN A 8 6.15 -4.85 -17.90
C ASN A 8 4.80 -5.59 -17.89
N THR A 9 4.61 -6.51 -16.93
CA THR A 9 3.32 -7.21 -16.78
C THR A 9 2.19 -6.24 -16.42
N LEU A 10 2.45 -5.29 -15.51
CA LEU A 10 1.48 -4.24 -15.19
C LEU A 10 1.18 -3.35 -16.42
N ASP A 11 2.21 -2.96 -17.17
CA ASP A 11 2.05 -2.15 -18.38
C ASP A 11 1.18 -2.85 -19.44
N GLN A 12 1.36 -4.15 -19.63
CA GLN A 12 0.53 -4.96 -20.53
C GLN A 12 -0.92 -5.03 -20.06
N LEU A 13 -1.16 -5.20 -18.76
CA LEU A 13 -2.51 -5.21 -18.19
C LEU A 13 -3.18 -3.84 -18.32
N GLU A 14 -2.45 -2.75 -18.10
CA GLU A 14 -2.96 -1.39 -18.28
C GLU A 14 -3.29 -1.10 -19.75
N ALA A 15 -2.43 -1.54 -20.69
CA ALA A 15 -2.68 -1.41 -22.13
C ALA A 15 -3.92 -2.20 -22.58
N PHE A 16 -4.05 -3.44 -22.10
CA PHE A 16 -5.25 -4.24 -22.35
C PHE A 16 -6.50 -3.61 -21.74
N ALA A 17 -6.44 -3.13 -20.50
CA ALA A 17 -7.57 -2.46 -19.87
C ALA A 17 -8.00 -1.19 -20.64
N CYS A 18 -7.07 -0.49 -21.29
CA CYS A 18 -7.38 0.66 -22.13
C CYS A 18 -8.23 0.29 -23.36
N THR A 19 -8.16 -0.94 -23.87
CA THR A 19 -9.00 -1.40 -24.99
C THR A 19 -10.39 -1.83 -24.55
N GLU A 20 -10.51 -2.35 -23.32
CA GLU A 20 -11.75 -2.92 -22.79
C GLU A 20 -12.59 -1.95 -21.97
N LEU A 21 -11.95 -0.98 -21.31
CA LEU A 21 -12.63 -0.05 -20.41
C LEU A 21 -13.20 1.15 -21.19
N PRO A 22 -14.37 1.68 -20.77
CA PRO A 22 -14.88 2.95 -21.29
C PRO A 22 -13.86 4.08 -21.09
N ALA A 23 -13.84 5.07 -21.98
CA ALA A 23 -12.94 6.24 -21.89
C ALA A 23 -13.02 7.01 -20.55
N LYS A 24 -14.09 6.82 -19.79
CA LYS A 24 -14.25 7.39 -18.44
C LYS A 24 -13.55 6.61 -17.32
N CYS A 25 -12.91 5.49 -17.63
CA CYS A 25 -12.27 4.59 -16.69
C CYS A 25 -10.79 4.42 -17.04
N THR A 26 -9.98 4.03 -16.06
CA THR A 26 -8.58 3.66 -16.27
C THR A 26 -8.20 2.56 -15.28
N LEU A 27 -7.26 1.71 -15.65
CA LEU A 27 -6.57 0.82 -14.73
C LEU A 27 -5.20 1.43 -14.44
N ILE A 28 -4.85 1.54 -13.16
CA ILE A 28 -3.53 1.97 -12.70
C ILE A 28 -3.00 0.84 -11.80
N GLY A 29 -1.95 0.16 -12.26
CA GLY A 29 -1.25 -0.87 -11.49
C GLY A 29 0.06 -0.32 -10.95
N GLU A 30 0.33 -0.57 -9.68
CA GLU A 30 1.64 -0.32 -9.08
C GLU A 30 2.13 -1.53 -8.28
N ASN A 31 3.44 -1.64 -8.15
CA ASN A 31 4.03 -2.64 -7.27
C ASN A 31 3.97 -2.12 -5.83
N ALA A 32 3.48 -2.95 -4.91
CA ALA A 32 3.72 -2.73 -3.50
C ALA A 32 5.09 -3.33 -3.14
N TRP A 33 6.04 -2.49 -2.74
CA TRP A 33 7.38 -2.89 -2.32
C TRP A 33 7.35 -3.80 -1.09
N GLN A 34 6.41 -3.54 -0.19
CA GLN A 34 6.08 -4.39 0.94
C GLN A 34 4.56 -4.58 1.06
N GLU A 35 4.16 -5.51 1.92
CA GLU A 35 2.76 -5.81 2.21
C GLU A 35 1.97 -4.57 2.67
N ILE A 36 0.66 -4.57 2.43
CA ILE A 36 -0.26 -3.46 2.76
C ILE A 36 -0.29 -3.15 4.27
N GLU A 37 0.05 -4.14 5.09
CA GLU A 37 0.25 -4.04 6.54
C GLU A 37 1.31 -3.00 6.91
N VAL A 38 2.33 -2.78 6.06
CA VAL A 38 3.32 -1.73 6.27
C VAL A 38 2.68 -0.34 6.16
N TRP A 39 1.72 -0.15 5.26
CA TRP A 39 1.00 1.11 5.16
C TRP A 39 0.11 1.35 6.38
N ALA A 40 -0.48 0.28 6.93
CA ALA A 40 -1.18 0.37 8.20
C ALA A 40 -0.21 0.80 9.31
N LEU A 41 0.94 0.13 9.46
CA LEU A 41 1.97 0.47 10.45
C LEU A 41 2.46 1.92 10.33
N ALA A 42 2.68 2.41 9.11
CA ALA A 42 3.10 3.80 8.85
C ALA A 42 2.12 4.83 9.43
N GLY A 43 0.83 4.54 9.37
CA GLY A 43 -0.25 5.41 9.85
C GLY A 43 -0.51 5.30 11.36
N LEU A 44 0.01 4.29 12.05
CA LEU A 44 -0.22 4.08 13.47
C LEU A 44 0.82 4.80 14.36
N ASN A 45 0.46 4.97 15.63
CA ASN A 45 1.46 5.23 16.68
C ASN A 45 2.11 3.90 17.04
N LEU A 46 3.34 3.69 16.59
CA LEU A 46 4.11 2.49 16.91
C LEU A 46 4.66 2.57 18.35
N PRO A 47 4.94 1.41 18.99
CA PRO A 47 5.72 1.34 20.22
C PRO A 47 7.03 2.14 20.11
N LYS A 48 7.46 2.76 21.21
CA LYS A 48 8.60 3.71 21.22
C LYS A 48 9.93 3.03 20.88
N GLU A 49 10.01 1.74 21.14
CA GLU A 49 11.15 0.87 20.86
C GLU A 49 11.23 0.44 19.39
N TRP A 50 10.21 0.72 18.57
CA TRP A 50 10.22 0.38 17.15
C TRP A 50 10.69 1.55 16.31
N ASN A 51 11.79 1.34 15.58
CA ASN A 51 12.27 2.28 14.59
C ASN A 51 11.56 2.04 13.25
N TRP A 52 11.11 3.11 12.59
CA TRP A 52 10.45 2.99 11.29
C TRP A 52 11.34 2.38 10.20
N GLN A 53 12.64 2.70 10.19
CA GLN A 53 13.58 2.14 9.21
C GLN A 53 13.70 0.63 9.37
N ASP A 54 13.68 0.12 10.60
CA ASP A 54 13.70 -1.32 10.87
C ASP A 54 12.40 -2.00 10.39
N VAL A 55 11.25 -1.33 10.56
CA VAL A 55 9.97 -1.82 10.02
C VAL A 55 9.97 -1.84 8.49
N ARG A 56 10.46 -0.77 7.85
CA ARG A 56 10.53 -0.64 6.39
C ARG A 56 11.58 -1.56 5.74
N GLY A 57 12.63 -1.92 6.48
CA GLY A 57 13.67 -2.85 6.04
C GLY A 57 13.37 -4.32 6.32
N GLU A 58 12.32 -4.62 7.09
CA GLU A 58 11.98 -5.99 7.46
C GLU A 58 11.36 -6.77 6.28
N ARG A 59 11.77 -8.03 6.15
CA ARG A 59 11.28 -8.96 5.13
C ARG A 59 9.86 -9.43 5.44
N ASP A 60 9.59 -9.73 6.71
CA ASP A 60 8.31 -10.27 7.20
C ASP A 60 7.60 -9.28 8.16
N PRO A 61 7.28 -8.05 7.72
CA PRO A 61 6.82 -6.97 8.62
C PRO A 61 5.43 -7.24 9.20
N LYS A 62 4.62 -8.06 8.52
CA LYS A 62 3.31 -8.47 9.00
C LYS A 62 3.42 -9.29 10.27
N GLU A 63 4.23 -10.34 10.27
CA GLU A 63 4.42 -11.25 11.40
C GLU A 63 5.18 -10.55 12.53
N ARG A 64 6.19 -9.73 12.19
CA ARG A 64 7.05 -9.10 13.19
C ARG A 64 6.46 -7.86 13.86
N TYR A 65 5.65 -7.08 13.16
CA TYR A 65 5.15 -5.78 13.66
C TYR A 65 3.64 -5.64 13.63
N PHE A 66 2.99 -6.00 12.52
CA PHE A 66 1.54 -5.83 12.39
C PHE A 66 0.76 -6.77 13.33
N GLN A 67 1.09 -8.06 13.34
CA GLN A 67 0.41 -9.06 14.17
C GLN A 67 0.54 -8.76 15.67
N PRO A 68 1.72 -8.38 16.23
CA PRO A 68 1.80 -7.97 17.63
C PRO A 68 0.91 -6.77 17.98
N ILE A 69 0.79 -5.76 17.08
CA ILE A 69 -0.15 -4.65 17.30
C ILE A 69 -1.59 -5.15 17.30
N ALA A 70 -1.98 -5.94 16.29
CA ALA A 70 -3.33 -6.50 16.20
C ALA A 70 -3.66 -7.37 17.44
N ALA A 71 -2.71 -8.19 17.90
CA ALA A 71 -2.83 -9.02 19.10
C ALA A 71 -3.02 -8.17 20.36
N SER A 72 -2.16 -7.16 20.57
CA SER A 72 -2.23 -6.27 21.74
C SER A 72 -3.57 -5.53 21.84
N ARG A 73 -4.21 -5.29 20.69
CA ARG A 73 -5.52 -4.64 20.57
C ARG A 73 -6.69 -5.61 20.46
N ARG A 74 -6.46 -6.92 20.58
CA ARG A 74 -7.47 -8.00 20.49
C ARG A 74 -8.23 -8.01 19.15
N LEU A 75 -7.54 -7.73 18.05
CA LEU A 75 -8.11 -7.63 16.71
C LEU A 75 -7.87 -8.87 15.84
N LEU A 76 -7.13 -9.88 16.32
CA LEU A 76 -6.77 -11.06 15.53
C LEU A 76 -7.98 -11.90 15.11
N ASP A 77 -9.04 -11.90 15.93
CA ASP A 77 -10.27 -12.66 15.67
C ASP A 77 -11.23 -11.94 14.70
N GLU A 78 -10.92 -10.70 14.30
CA GLU A 78 -11.71 -10.00 13.29
C GLU A 78 -11.53 -10.62 11.89
N PRO A 79 -12.54 -10.56 11.00
CA PRO A 79 -12.35 -10.86 9.59
C PRO A 79 -11.18 -10.04 9.01
N GLY A 80 -10.17 -10.74 8.49
CA GLY A 80 -8.96 -10.12 8.01
C GLY A 80 -7.92 -9.78 9.10
N ALA A 81 -8.05 -10.34 10.30
CA ALA A 81 -7.09 -10.24 11.41
C ALA A 81 -6.65 -8.80 11.74
N GLY A 82 -7.64 -7.90 11.88
CA GLY A 82 -7.42 -6.50 12.25
C GLY A 82 -7.09 -5.55 11.09
N ARG A 83 -6.93 -6.04 9.85
CA ARG A 83 -6.61 -5.20 8.66
C ARG A 83 -7.63 -4.09 8.44
N ARG A 84 -8.93 -4.39 8.61
CA ARG A 84 -9.99 -3.40 8.44
C ARG A 84 -9.85 -2.27 9.46
N THR A 85 -9.80 -2.62 10.73
CA THR A 85 -9.76 -1.66 11.84
C THR A 85 -8.48 -0.83 11.82
N LEU A 86 -7.31 -1.48 11.74
CA LEU A 86 -6.02 -0.79 11.72
C LEU A 86 -5.81 0.00 10.42
N GLY A 87 -6.26 -0.53 9.28
CA GLY A 87 -6.20 0.18 8.00
C GLY A 87 -7.04 1.45 7.99
N GLN A 88 -8.25 1.40 8.55
CA GLN A 88 -9.11 2.59 8.68
C GLN A 88 -8.50 3.65 9.61
N GLU A 89 -7.89 3.24 10.72
CA GLU A 89 -7.18 4.15 11.62
C GLU A 89 -5.98 4.80 10.91
N ALA A 90 -5.16 3.99 10.25
CA ALA A 90 -3.99 4.44 9.52
C ALA A 90 -4.36 5.42 8.39
N ALA A 91 -5.43 5.14 7.64
CA ALA A 91 -5.90 5.98 6.54
C ALA A 91 -6.25 7.41 6.98
N ARG A 92 -6.70 7.61 8.22
CA ARG A 92 -6.94 8.97 8.78
C ARG A 92 -5.66 9.80 8.87
N ARG A 93 -4.49 9.17 8.80
CA ARG A 93 -3.17 9.79 8.79
C ARG A 93 -2.43 9.54 7.49
N TYR A 94 -3.16 9.55 6.36
CA TYR A 94 -2.60 9.31 5.03
C TYR A 94 -1.35 10.15 4.72
N GLY A 95 -1.31 11.42 5.14
CA GLY A 95 -0.12 12.27 4.95
C GLY A 95 1.16 11.70 5.56
N ARG A 96 1.05 11.02 6.71
CA ARG A 96 2.18 10.31 7.34
C ARG A 96 2.57 9.07 6.55
N ILE A 97 1.59 8.28 6.10
CA ILE A 97 1.82 7.11 5.24
C ILE A 97 2.58 7.53 3.98
N ARG A 98 2.11 8.60 3.32
CA ARG A 98 2.73 9.18 2.13
C ARG A 98 4.19 9.60 2.37
N GLN A 99 4.52 10.14 3.54
CA GLN A 99 5.89 10.53 3.88
C GLN A 99 6.80 9.32 4.17
N LEU A 100 6.25 8.28 4.78
CA LEU A 100 7.01 7.13 5.27
C LEU A 100 7.15 6.00 4.24
N CYS A 101 6.28 5.95 3.23
CA CYS A 101 6.26 4.96 2.16
C CYS A 101 6.29 5.63 0.76
N PRO A 102 7.31 6.44 0.43
CA PRO A 102 7.30 7.23 -0.80
C PRO A 102 7.37 6.39 -2.07
N GLU A 103 8.09 5.25 -2.06
CA GLU A 103 8.27 4.40 -3.24
C GLU A 103 6.97 3.72 -3.68
N ASP A 104 6.08 3.48 -2.72
CA ASP A 104 4.79 2.81 -2.95
C ASP A 104 3.68 3.83 -3.20
N VAL A 105 3.49 4.74 -2.23
CA VAL A 105 2.26 5.53 -2.12
C VAL A 105 2.34 6.81 -2.95
N GLN A 106 3.50 7.48 -3.00
CA GLN A 106 3.62 8.74 -3.75
C GLN A 106 3.58 8.50 -5.26
N VAL A 107 4.22 7.44 -5.75
CA VAL A 107 4.20 7.09 -7.18
C VAL A 107 2.76 6.82 -7.63
N PHE A 108 2.03 5.98 -6.88
CA PHE A 108 0.63 5.68 -7.17
C PHE A 108 -0.26 6.94 -7.10
N GLU A 109 -0.10 7.76 -6.05
CA GLU A 109 -0.85 9.02 -5.88
C GLU A 109 -0.64 9.97 -7.06
N GLN A 110 0.60 10.16 -7.52
CA GLN A 110 0.91 11.03 -8.65
C GLN A 110 0.20 10.58 -9.93
N ARG A 111 0.17 9.26 -10.20
CA ARG A 111 -0.51 8.70 -11.38
C ARG A 111 -2.02 8.88 -11.30
N VAL A 112 -2.61 8.68 -10.12
CA VAL A 112 -4.03 8.94 -9.89
C VAL A 112 -4.37 10.42 -10.10
N LEU A 113 -3.57 11.33 -9.53
CA LEU A 113 -3.79 12.77 -9.68
C LEU A 113 -3.65 13.23 -11.14
N ALA A 114 -2.67 12.71 -11.88
CA ALA A 114 -2.50 13.01 -13.30
C ALA A 114 -3.74 12.61 -14.11
N TRP A 115 -4.32 11.43 -13.84
CA TRP A 115 -5.55 10.98 -14.50
C TRP A 115 -6.78 11.79 -14.11
N ILE A 116 -6.91 12.19 -12.83
CA ILE A 116 -8.00 13.09 -12.41
C ILE A 116 -7.86 14.45 -13.12
N GLY A 117 -6.65 14.99 -13.19
CA GLY A 117 -6.35 16.27 -13.84
C GLY A 117 -6.61 16.25 -15.35
N SER A 118 -6.34 15.14 -16.04
CA SER A 118 -6.60 15.01 -17.48
C SER A 118 -8.09 14.94 -17.84
N ARG A 119 -8.99 14.92 -16.84
CA ARG A 119 -10.45 14.91 -17.00
C ARG A 119 -11.11 16.25 -16.68
N SER A 120 -10.34 17.23 -16.21
CA SER A 120 -10.79 18.61 -15.95
C SER A 120 -10.68 19.42 -17.24
#